data_AF-A0A8T4E9P8-F1
#
_entry.id   AF-A0A8T4E9P8-F1
#
_cell.length_a   1.000
_cell.length_b   1.000
_cell.length_c   1.000
_cell.angle_alpha   90.00
_cell.angle_beta   90.00
_cell.angle_gamma   90.00
#
_symmetry.space_group_name_H-M   'P 1'
#
loop_
_entity.id
_entity.type
_entity.pdbx_description
1 polymer ?
#
loop_
_entity_poly.entity_id
_entity_poly.type
_entity_poly.pdbx_seq_one_letter_code
_entity_poly.pdbx_strand_id
1 'polypeptide(L)'
;MTTLVRLKVKCPQCNETFRCIVTSSFGFRGIDRQGCREYWGMNPMQYQLVECPFCEHIDWYYGYEKLEGEPEDSLVENTPSCDSYMKFAENLIKSGAESSIIAFTFQQGGCCKRMNGEDPKTEFQRALEYFRKAKEEGVKPFDKLSIDN
;
A
#
# COMPACT_ATOMS: atom_id res chain seq x y z
N MET A 1 16.87 -0.01 -9.05
CA MET A 1 15.85 0.18 -10.11
C MET A 1 14.59 -0.52 -9.65
N THR A 2 13.42 0.07 -9.86
CA THR A 2 12.13 -0.57 -9.55
C THR A 2 11.75 -1.55 -10.67
N THR A 3 11.38 -2.77 -10.30
CA THR A 3 10.89 -3.81 -11.22
C THR A 3 9.44 -4.11 -10.91
N LEU A 4 8.60 -4.02 -11.95
CA LEU A 4 7.18 -4.35 -11.89
C LEU A 4 6.93 -5.68 -12.58
N VAL A 5 6.00 -6.47 -12.04
CA VAL A 5 5.55 -7.73 -12.63
C VAL A 5 4.03 -7.73 -12.71
N ARG A 6 3.50 -8.39 -13.74
CA ARG A 6 2.07 -8.67 -13.85
C ARG A 6 1.78 -10.01 -13.21
N LEU A 7 0.79 -10.05 -12.33
CA LEU A 7 0.33 -11.28 -11.69
C LEU A 7 -1.13 -11.55 -12.02
N LYS A 8 -1.47 -12.84 -12.12
CA LYS A 8 -2.83 -13.33 -12.09
C LYS A 8 -3.16 -13.66 -10.64
N VAL A 9 -4.17 -13.02 -10.08
CA VAL A 9 -4.53 -13.16 -8.66
C VAL A 9 -6.02 -13.40 -8.48
N LYS A 10 -6.37 -14.05 -7.37
CA LYS A 10 -7.74 -14.27 -6.95
C LYS A 10 -8.04 -13.48 -5.67
N CYS A 11 -9.17 -12.77 -5.67
CA CYS A 11 -9.59 -11.96 -4.52
C CYS A 11 -10.05 -12.86 -3.36
N PRO A 12 -9.55 -12.65 -2.12
CA PRO A 12 -9.98 -13.43 -0.97
C PRO A 12 -11.42 -13.13 -0.52
N GLN A 13 -12.01 -12.00 -0.95
CA GLN A 13 -13.35 -11.59 -0.55
C GLN A 13 -14.43 -12.06 -1.53
N CYS A 14 -14.25 -11.83 -2.84
CA CYS A 14 -15.27 -12.16 -3.84
C CYS A 14 -14.92 -13.37 -4.72
N ASN A 15 -13.74 -13.98 -4.56
CA ASN A 15 -13.24 -15.09 -5.36
C ASN A 15 -13.04 -14.81 -6.86
N GLU A 16 -13.24 -13.57 -7.31
CA GLU A 16 -12.99 -13.19 -8.70
C GLU A 16 -11.49 -13.19 -9.03
N THR A 17 -11.18 -13.55 -10.27
CA THR A 17 -9.82 -13.57 -10.80
C THR A 17 -9.57 -12.33 -11.64
N PHE A 18 -8.44 -11.67 -11.40
CA PHE A 18 -8.06 -10.46 -12.11
C PHE A 18 -6.55 -10.37 -12.27
N ARG A 19 -6.11 -9.39 -13.06
CA ARG A 19 -4.69 -9.09 -13.27
C ARG A 19 -4.29 -7.91 -12.42
N CYS A 20 -3.09 -7.96 -11.85
CA CYS A 20 -2.51 -6.81 -11.16
C CYS A 20 -1.06 -6.55 -11.53
N ILE A 21 -0.65 -5.28 -11.46
CA ILE A 21 0.75 -4.88 -11.58
C ILE A 21 1.28 -4.62 -10.17
N VAL A 22 2.32 -5.37 -9.78
CA VAL A 22 2.91 -5.26 -8.44
C VAL A 22 4.40 -4.97 -8.52
N THR A 23 4.95 -4.38 -7.47
CA THR A 23 6.40 -4.25 -7.36
C THR A 23 7.02 -5.59 -6.95
N SER A 24 7.94 -6.11 -7.76
CA SER A 24 8.73 -7.31 -7.44
C SER A 24 10.06 -6.98 -6.76
N SER A 25 10.71 -5.89 -7.16
CA SER A 25 11.94 -5.43 -6.52
C SER A 25 12.05 -3.91 -6.64
N PHE A 26 12.73 -3.30 -5.68
CA PHE A 26 13.02 -1.88 -5.68
C PHE A 26 14.26 -1.64 -4.81
N GLY A 27 14.88 -0.48 -4.99
CA GLY A 27 15.93 -0.02 -4.10
C GLY A 27 15.63 1.40 -3.66
N PHE A 28 16.19 1.81 -2.53
CA PHE A 28 16.10 3.19 -2.04
C PHE A 28 17.50 3.73 -1.68
N ARG A 29 17.66 5.06 -1.77
CA ARG A 29 18.91 5.77 -1.46
C ARG A 29 18.98 6.20 0.00
N GLY A 30 17.83 6.32 0.66
CA GLY A 30 17.73 6.77 2.04
C GLY A 30 16.29 7.00 2.46
N ILE A 31 16.16 7.53 3.67
CA ILE A 31 14.91 7.98 4.27
C ILE A 31 15.08 9.46 4.58
N ASP A 32 14.10 10.27 4.19
CA ASP A 32 14.16 11.70 4.42
C ASP A 32 13.62 12.12 5.81
N ARG A 33 13.60 13.43 6.05
CA ARG A 33 13.14 14.02 7.32
C ARG A 33 11.67 13.79 7.62
N GLN A 34 10.86 13.45 6.62
CA GLN A 34 9.44 13.15 6.77
C GLN A 34 9.22 11.64 6.92
N GLY A 35 10.28 10.83 6.97
CA GLY A 35 10.19 9.38 7.11
C GLY A 35 9.84 8.65 5.81
N CYS A 36 9.90 9.34 4.66
CA CYS A 36 9.62 8.73 3.37
C CYS A 36 10.89 8.17 2.75
N ARG A 37 10.79 6.94 2.20
CA ARG A 37 11.87 6.33 1.42
C ARG A 37 12.03 7.05 0.09
N GLU A 38 13.28 7.28 -0.30
CA GLU A 38 13.63 7.86 -1.59
C GLU A 38 14.10 6.76 -2.54
N TYR A 39 13.28 6.38 -3.52
CA TYR A 39 13.54 5.21 -4.36
C TYR A 39 14.45 5.49 -5.58
N TRP A 40 15.15 4.46 -6.04
CA TRP A 40 15.92 4.49 -7.28
C TRP A 40 15.02 4.29 -8.50
N GLY A 41 14.64 5.39 -9.15
CA GLY A 41 13.83 5.38 -10.37
C GLY A 41 12.37 5.74 -10.08
N MET A 42 11.44 4.96 -10.63
CA MET A 42 10.01 5.19 -10.44
C MET A 42 9.53 4.82 -9.03
N ASN A 43 8.45 5.48 -8.59
CA ASN A 43 7.79 5.21 -7.32
C ASN A 43 7.17 3.79 -7.28
N PRO A 44 7.66 2.88 -6.42
CA PRO A 44 7.11 1.53 -6.29
C PRO A 44 5.83 1.47 -5.45
N MET A 45 5.53 2.50 -4.65
CA MET A 45 4.55 2.43 -3.58
C MET A 45 3.12 2.25 -4.09
N GLN A 46 2.78 2.83 -5.24
CA GLN A 46 1.46 2.68 -5.85
C GLN A 46 1.12 1.24 -6.26
N TYR A 47 2.13 0.36 -6.36
CA TYR A 47 1.99 -1.04 -6.76
C TYR A 47 2.13 -2.03 -5.58
N GLN A 48 2.11 -1.55 -4.33
CA GLN A 48 2.23 -2.42 -3.15
C GLN A 48 0.86 -2.87 -2.62
N LEU A 49 -0.15 -2.02 -2.75
CA LEU A 49 -1.55 -2.34 -2.49
C LEU A 49 -2.26 -2.69 -3.78
N VAL A 50 -3.14 -3.68 -3.70
CA VAL A 50 -3.99 -4.10 -4.80
C VAL A 50 -5.43 -3.81 -4.40
N GLU A 51 -6.19 -3.18 -5.29
CA GLU A 51 -7.63 -3.00 -5.16
C GLU A 51 -8.32 -3.98 -6.10
N CYS A 52 -9.20 -4.83 -5.58
CA CYS A 52 -9.98 -5.75 -6.39
C CYS A 52 -10.96 -4.95 -7.26
N PRO A 53 -10.93 -5.09 -8.59
CA PRO A 53 -11.79 -4.30 -9.48
C PRO A 53 -13.28 -4.69 -9.41
N PHE A 54 -13.62 -5.78 -8.72
CA PHE A 54 -14.99 -6.31 -8.64
C PHE A 54 -15.71 -5.99 -7.33
N CYS A 55 -14.99 -5.92 -6.21
CA CYS A 55 -15.58 -5.70 -4.88
C CYS A 55 -14.90 -4.61 -4.06
N GLU A 56 -13.93 -3.89 -4.64
CA GLU A 56 -13.19 -2.80 -3.99
C GLU A 56 -12.45 -3.21 -2.71
N HIS A 57 -12.29 -4.51 -2.46
CA HIS A 57 -11.43 -4.99 -1.40
C HIS A 57 -9.99 -4.57 -1.68
N ILE A 58 -9.31 -4.01 -0.68
CA ILE A 58 -7.92 -3.57 -0.77
C ILE A 58 -7.12 -4.28 0.29
N ASP A 59 -5.98 -4.82 -0.13
CA ASP A 59 -4.96 -5.36 0.74
C ASP A 59 -3.60 -5.21 0.06
N TRP A 60 -2.55 -5.53 0.80
CA TRP A 60 -1.24 -5.78 0.21
C TRP A 60 -1.33 -6.88 -0.84
N TYR A 61 -0.50 -6.78 -1.88
CA TYR A 61 -0.55 -7.76 -2.97
C TYR A 61 -0.33 -9.22 -2.52
N TYR A 62 0.36 -9.44 -1.39
CA TYR A 62 0.57 -10.76 -0.79
C TYR A 62 -0.65 -11.28 -0.01
N GLY A 63 -1.66 -10.45 0.24
CA GLY A 63 -2.96 -10.87 0.76
C GLY A 63 -3.87 -11.54 -0.28
N TYR A 64 -3.49 -11.48 -1.56
CA TYR A 64 -4.21 -12.14 -2.66
C TYR A 64 -3.59 -13.49 -3.00
N GLU A 65 -4.43 -14.45 -3.37
CA GLU A 65 -3.98 -15.76 -3.84
C GLU A 65 -3.39 -15.62 -5.25
N LYS A 66 -2.10 -15.94 -5.41
CA LYS A 66 -1.41 -15.94 -6.70
C LYS A 66 -1.75 -17.21 -7.47
N LEU A 67 -2.21 -17.07 -8.71
CA LEU A 67 -2.48 -18.19 -9.59
C LEU A 67 -1.30 -18.45 -10.53
N GLU A 68 -1.03 -19.72 -10.82
CA GLU A 68 -0.01 -20.10 -11.79
C GLU A 68 -0.42 -19.73 -13.23
N GLY A 69 0.58 -19.52 -14.09
CA GLY A 69 0.41 -19.19 -15.50
C GLY A 69 0.56 -17.70 -15.81
N GLU A 70 0.77 -17.41 -17.10
CA GLU A 70 0.85 -16.03 -17.60
C GLU A 70 -0.51 -15.33 -17.46
N PRO A 71 -0.53 -14.05 -17.05
CA PRO A 71 -1.78 -13.32 -16.89
C PRO A 71 -2.40 -12.98 -18.26
N GLU A 72 -3.58 -13.55 -18.52
CA GLU A 72 -4.33 -13.37 -19.77
C GLU A 72 -4.75 -11.90 -19.99
N ASP A 73 -4.66 -11.42 -21.24
CA ASP A 73 -5.05 -10.05 -21.62
C ASP A 73 -6.55 -9.77 -21.52
N SER A 74 -7.37 -10.81 -21.43
CA SER A 74 -8.82 -10.73 -21.23
C SER A 74 -9.22 -10.39 -19.80
N LEU A 75 -8.33 -10.56 -18.82
CA LEU A 75 -8.63 -10.29 -17.42
C LEU A 75 -8.68 -8.78 -17.17
N VAL A 76 -9.64 -8.36 -16.35
CA VAL A 76 -9.70 -6.99 -15.84
C VAL A 76 -8.41 -6.71 -15.07
N GLU A 77 -7.74 -5.61 -15.37
CA GLU A 77 -6.51 -5.18 -14.69
C GLU A 77 -6.86 -4.17 -13.60
N ASN A 78 -6.29 -4.33 -12.41
CA ASN A 78 -6.40 -3.32 -11.36
C ASN A 78 -5.59 -2.07 -11.74
N THR A 79 -6.05 -0.89 -11.34
CA THR A 79 -5.29 0.35 -11.51
C THR A 79 -4.51 0.66 -10.23
N PRO A 80 -3.16 0.64 -10.24
CA PRO A 80 -2.34 1.04 -9.10
C PRO A 80 -2.55 2.52 -8.77
N SER A 81 -2.69 2.87 -7.50
CA SER A 81 -2.90 4.26 -7.07
C SER A 81 -2.39 4.51 -5.65
N CYS A 82 -1.92 5.73 -5.39
CA CYS A 82 -1.61 6.18 -4.04
C CYS A 82 -2.88 6.33 -3.17
N ASP A 83 -4.05 6.55 -3.78
CA ASP A 83 -5.33 6.62 -3.06
C ASP A 83 -5.74 5.27 -2.44
N SER A 84 -5.18 4.16 -2.93
CA SER A 84 -5.41 2.84 -2.33
C SER A 84 -4.99 2.78 -0.87
N TYR A 85 -3.96 3.54 -0.46
CA TYR A 85 -3.56 3.64 0.95
C TYR A 85 -4.63 4.32 1.81
N MET A 86 -5.25 5.37 1.27
CA MET A 86 -6.32 6.09 1.96
C MET A 86 -7.52 5.17 2.17
N LYS A 87 -7.98 4.50 1.12
CA LYS A 87 -9.08 3.53 1.22
C LYS A 87 -8.73 2.35 2.15
N PHE A 88 -7.50 1.84 2.09
CA PHE A 88 -7.03 0.78 2.98
C PHE A 88 -7.00 1.21 4.44
N ALA A 89 -6.52 2.43 4.73
CA ALA A 89 -6.55 2.99 6.08
C ALA A 89 -7.99 3.11 6.62
N GLU A 90 -8.96 3.54 5.80
CA GLU A 90 -10.36 3.58 6.20
C GLU A 90 -10.94 2.19 6.50
N ASN A 91 -10.53 1.16 5.75
CA ASN A 91 -10.91 -0.22 6.04
C ASN A 91 -10.31 -0.71 7.36
N LEU A 92 -9.04 -0.39 7.65
CA LEU A 92 -8.37 -0.69 8.92
C LEU A 92 -9.07 0.00 10.11
N ILE A 93 -9.53 1.24 9.93
CA ILE A 93 -10.31 1.96 10.95
C ILE A 93 -11.62 1.22 11.23
N LYS A 94 -12.35 0.83 10.18
CA LYS A 94 -13.63 0.11 10.31
C LYS A 94 -13.47 -1.27 10.95
N SER A 95 -12.34 -1.95 10.72
CA SER A 95 -12.05 -3.26 11.30
C SER A 95 -11.49 -3.20 12.73
N GLY A 96 -11.26 -2.00 13.28
CA GLY A 96 -10.70 -1.82 14.62
C GLY A 96 -9.22 -2.22 14.71
N ALA A 97 -8.47 -2.06 13.62
CA ALA A 97 -7.03 -2.30 13.62
C ALA A 97 -6.30 -1.35 14.58
N GLU A 98 -5.09 -1.74 14.99
CA GLU A 98 -4.26 -0.92 15.89
C GLU A 98 -3.96 0.45 15.28
N SER A 99 -4.02 1.50 16.11
CA SER A 99 -3.75 2.89 15.70
C SER A 99 -2.38 3.05 15.03
N SER A 100 -1.39 2.25 15.42
CA SER A 100 -0.04 2.28 14.84
C SER A 100 -0.01 1.79 13.37
N ILE A 101 -0.80 0.77 13.03
CA ILE A 101 -0.95 0.26 11.66
C ILE A 101 -1.67 1.30 10.81
N ILE A 102 -2.76 1.88 11.33
CA ILE A 102 -3.52 2.92 10.63
C ILE A 102 -2.62 4.13 10.34
N ALA A 103 -1.85 4.59 11.34
CA ALA A 103 -0.90 5.69 11.19
C ALA A 103 0.16 5.39 10.13
N PHE A 104 0.72 4.18 10.13
CA PHE A 104 1.70 3.76 9.15
C PHE A 104 1.11 3.76 7.72
N THR A 105 -0.10 3.23 7.53
CA THR A 105 -0.76 3.21 6.22
C THR A 105 -0.99 4.63 5.68
N PHE A 106 -1.45 5.56 6.53
CA PHE A 106 -1.56 6.98 6.16
C PHE A 106 -0.21 7.58 5.78
N GLN A 107 0.83 7.31 6.57
CA GLN A 107 2.19 7.78 6.30
C GLN A 107 2.68 7.28 4.94
N GLN A 108 2.45 6.01 4.60
CA GLN A 108 2.80 5.45 3.29
C GLN A 108 2.01 6.13 2.16
N GLY A 109 0.71 6.37 2.34
CA GLY A 109 -0.10 7.11 1.37
C GLY A 109 0.44 8.52 1.07
N GLY A 110 0.80 9.26 2.12
CA GLY A 110 1.40 10.59 1.97
C GLY A 110 2.76 10.55 1.27
N CYS A 111 3.61 9.58 1.61
CA CYS A 111 4.88 9.38 0.90
C CYS A 111 4.68 9.05 -0.59
N CYS A 112 3.70 8.20 -0.91
CA CYS A 112 3.35 7.83 -2.27
C CYS A 112 2.94 9.07 -3.09
N LYS A 113 1.97 9.84 -2.59
CA LYS A 113 1.46 11.06 -3.26
C LYS A 113 2.57 12.07 -3.52
N ARG A 114 3.36 12.35 -2.49
CA ARG A 114 4.46 13.33 -2.58
C ARG A 114 5.47 12.95 -3.66
N MET A 115 5.83 11.67 -3.78
CA MET A 115 6.76 11.21 -4.82
C MET A 115 6.18 11.28 -6.22
N ASN A 116 4.85 11.19 -6.35
CA ASN A 116 4.14 11.41 -7.60
C ASN A 116 3.90 12.90 -7.91
N GLY A 117 4.34 13.82 -7.03
CA GLY A 117 4.11 15.26 -7.20
C GLY A 117 2.71 15.73 -6.80
N GLU A 118 1.95 14.89 -6.09
CA GLU A 118 0.62 15.20 -5.55
C GLU A 118 0.72 15.80 -4.14
N ASP A 119 -0.34 16.48 -3.67
CA ASP A 119 -0.40 17.06 -2.32
C ASP A 119 -0.64 15.95 -1.26
N PRO A 120 0.32 15.69 -0.34
CA PRO A 120 0.21 14.64 0.67
C PRO A 120 -0.34 15.13 2.02
N LYS A 121 -0.81 16.38 2.09
CA LYS A 121 -1.11 17.06 3.36
C LYS A 121 -2.15 16.31 4.20
N THR A 122 -3.22 15.84 3.59
CA THR A 122 -4.30 15.15 4.30
C THR A 122 -3.80 13.84 4.90
N GLU A 123 -3.04 13.07 4.14
CA GLU A 123 -2.49 11.79 4.57
C GLU A 123 -1.54 11.97 5.75
N PHE A 124 -0.63 12.93 5.69
CA PHE A 124 0.30 13.19 6.81
C PHE A 124 -0.41 13.73 8.06
N GLN A 125 -1.46 14.54 7.90
CA GLN A 125 -2.28 14.99 9.03
C GLN A 125 -2.95 13.81 9.73
N ARG A 126 -3.54 12.88 8.96
CA ARG A 126 -4.17 11.67 9.47
C ARG A 126 -3.14 10.72 10.11
N ALA A 127 -1.97 10.55 9.50
CA ALA A 127 -0.88 9.78 10.08
C ALA A 127 -0.50 10.30 11.48
N LEU A 128 -0.31 11.63 11.61
CA LEU A 128 0.02 12.26 12.89
C LEU A 128 -1.09 12.09 13.94
N GLU A 129 -2.36 12.18 13.55
CA GLU A 129 -3.51 11.92 14.42
C GLU A 129 -3.42 10.51 15.03
N TYR A 130 -3.22 9.49 14.19
CA TYR A 130 -3.18 8.11 14.64
C TYR A 130 -1.88 7.73 15.36
N PHE A 131 -0.75 8.37 15.04
CA PHE A 131 0.47 8.20 15.84
C PHE A 131 0.29 8.74 17.27
N ARG A 132 -0.48 9.83 17.45
CA ARG A 132 -0.82 10.33 18.79
C ARG A 132 -1.73 9.35 19.54
N LYS A 133 -2.77 8.83 18.87
CA LYS A 133 -3.65 7.79 19.44
C LYS A 133 -2.86 6.54 19.87
N ALA A 134 -1.99 6.02 19.00
CA ALA A 134 -1.14 4.88 19.32
C ALA A 134 -0.28 5.13 20.57
N LYS A 135 0.30 6.33 20.69
CA LYS A 135 1.08 6.72 21.88
C LYS A 135 0.23 6.75 23.15
N GLU A 136 -1.00 7.28 23.08
CA GLU A 136 -1.94 7.33 24.20
C GLU A 136 -2.40 5.93 24.63
N GLU A 137 -2.56 5.02 23.67
CA GLU A 137 -2.89 3.60 23.88
C GLU A 137 -1.70 2.78 24.42
N GLY A 138 -0.51 3.36 24.50
CA GLY A 138 0.71 2.63 24.89
C GLY A 138 1.24 1.68 23.81
N VAL A 139 0.69 1.77 22.60
CA VAL A 139 1.14 1.00 21.43
C VAL A 139 2.41 1.63 20.91
N LYS A 140 3.50 0.87 20.90
CA LYS A 140 4.77 1.36 20.36
C LYS A 140 4.64 1.63 18.86
N PRO A 141 5.36 2.65 18.34
CA PRO A 141 5.47 2.83 16.89
C PRO A 141 5.91 1.52 16.23
N PHE A 142 5.37 1.25 15.03
CA PHE A 142 5.72 0.09 14.22
C PHE A 142 7.20 0.19 13.76
N ASP A 143 8.15 -0.18 14.63
CA ASP A 143 9.59 -0.05 14.40
C ASP A 143 10.15 -1.11 13.41
N LYS A 144 9.32 -2.07 12.93
CA LYS A 144 9.78 -3.27 12.22
C LYS A 144 8.92 -3.74 11.04
N LEU A 145 8.48 -2.83 10.17
CA LEU A 145 8.15 -3.22 8.79
C LEU A 145 9.04 -2.45 7.84
N SER A 146 10.31 -2.86 7.80
CA SER A 146 11.00 -2.76 6.53
C SER A 146 10.24 -3.66 5.57
N ILE A 147 9.93 -3.16 4.38
CA ILE A 147 9.38 -3.96 3.26
C ILE A 147 10.49 -4.88 2.71
N ASP A 148 11.37 -5.36 3.59
CA ASP A 148 12.62 -6.05 3.30
C ASP A 148 12.53 -7.52 3.77
N ASN A 149 11.33 -8.11 3.73
CA ASN A 149 11.13 -9.56 3.77
C ASN A 149 10.72 -10.04 2.38
#